data_AF-A0A537SNB4-F1
#
_entry.id   AF-A0A537SNB4-F1
#
_cell.length_a   1.000
_cell.length_b   1.000
_cell.length_c   1.000
_cell.angle_alpha   90.00
_cell.angle_beta   90.00
_cell.angle_gamma   90.00
#
_symmetry.space_group_name_H-M   'P 1'
#
loop_
_entity.id
_entity.type
_entity.pdbx_description
1 polymer ?
#
loop_
_entity_poly.entity_id
_entity_poly.type
_entity_poly.pdbx_seq_one_letter_code
_entity_poly.pdbx_strand_id
1 'polypeptide(L)'
;MLDAVAFVIGGQQEGDLPQGFETRWRRTVEGREIRYESTRQNPGFGEDNDPHRGSRHVKVSVSISSPQKCVFKTVVMTAYSRGTSKESFESPSNETTTLDFNKVQRIDIEDGDRPSVVIDGKAWQCKDGKCQDRIMIGISAPRPEDLPRVIESKRRAIDFIKKTCLGTQR
;
A
#
# COMPACT_ATOMS: atom_id res chain seq x y z
N MET A 1 -5.66 -11.72 -6.37
CA MET A 1 -4.46 -11.92 -5.52
C MET A 1 -3.66 -10.64 -5.38
N LEU A 2 -3.16 -10.07 -6.48
CA LEU A 2 -2.45 -8.78 -6.46
C LEU A 2 -3.26 -7.70 -5.72
N ASP A 3 -4.56 -7.59 -6.00
CA ASP A 3 -5.46 -6.65 -5.33
C ASP A 3 -5.55 -6.89 -3.81
N ALA A 4 -5.60 -8.15 -3.38
CA ALA A 4 -5.68 -8.48 -1.96
C ALA A 4 -4.40 -8.08 -1.23
N VAL A 5 -3.24 -8.33 -1.82
CA VAL A 5 -1.94 -7.93 -1.24
C VAL A 5 -1.81 -6.40 -1.20
N ALA A 6 -2.14 -5.72 -2.30
CA ALA A 6 -2.14 -4.25 -2.33
C ALA A 6 -3.08 -3.65 -1.28
N PHE A 7 -4.29 -4.20 -1.19
CA PHE A 7 -5.26 -3.77 -0.19
C PHE A 7 -4.74 -4.02 1.21
N VAL A 8 -4.22 -5.20 1.55
CA VAL A 8 -3.77 -5.54 2.90
C VAL A 8 -2.55 -4.70 3.33
N ILE A 9 -1.54 -4.57 2.47
CA ILE A 9 -0.27 -3.89 2.78
C ILE A 9 -0.38 -2.36 2.68
N GLY A 10 -1.01 -1.85 1.62
CA GLY A 10 -1.00 -0.41 1.32
C GLY A 10 -2.37 0.24 1.34
N GLY A 11 -3.46 -0.52 1.48
CA GLY A 11 -4.82 0.02 1.50
C GLY A 11 -5.37 0.40 0.12
N GLN A 12 -4.70 0.02 -0.97
CA GLN A 12 -5.18 0.33 -2.32
C GLN A 12 -6.44 -0.48 -2.65
N GLN A 13 -7.49 0.22 -3.06
CA GLN A 13 -8.75 -0.35 -3.54
C GLN A 13 -9.33 0.56 -4.64
N GLU A 14 -9.75 -0.03 -5.75
CA GLU A 14 -10.32 0.73 -6.87
C GLU A 14 -11.54 1.55 -6.44
N GLY A 15 -11.55 2.83 -6.83
CA GLY A 15 -12.65 3.74 -6.54
C GLY A 15 -12.70 4.24 -5.10
N ASP A 16 -11.86 3.75 -4.20
CA ASP A 16 -11.80 4.24 -2.82
C ASP A 16 -11.05 5.57 -2.72
N LEU A 17 -11.45 6.43 -1.77
CA LEU A 17 -10.79 7.71 -1.48
C LEU A 17 -9.93 7.55 -0.23
N PRO A 18 -8.61 7.31 -0.37
CA PRO A 18 -7.74 7.16 0.79
C PRO A 18 -7.69 8.45 1.62
N GLN A 19 -7.55 8.29 2.93
CA GLN A 19 -7.51 9.41 3.86
C GLN A 19 -6.37 10.37 3.52
N GLY A 20 -6.69 11.67 3.42
CA GLY A 20 -5.73 12.72 3.07
C GLY A 20 -5.41 12.85 1.57
N PHE A 21 -6.10 12.11 0.69
CA PHE A 21 -5.98 12.26 -0.76
C PHE A 21 -7.10 13.09 -1.36
N GLU A 22 -6.83 13.68 -2.52
CA GLU A 22 -7.79 14.50 -3.26
C GLU A 22 -8.58 13.69 -4.30
N THR A 23 -8.04 12.54 -4.73
CA THR A 23 -8.65 11.71 -5.76
C THR A 23 -8.83 10.27 -5.28
N ARG A 24 -9.81 9.58 -5.86
CA ARG A 24 -9.98 8.14 -5.65
C ARG A 24 -8.85 7.37 -6.33
N TRP A 25 -8.49 6.22 -5.77
CA TRP A 25 -7.57 5.27 -6.41
C TRP A 25 -8.13 4.86 -7.79
N ARG A 26 -7.34 5.10 -8.83
CA ARG A 26 -7.60 4.60 -10.17
C ARG A 26 -6.74 3.38 -10.42
N ARG A 27 -7.37 2.27 -10.80
CA ARG A 27 -6.71 1.00 -11.04
C ARG A 27 -6.50 0.79 -12.55
N THR A 28 -5.30 0.41 -12.94
CA THR A 28 -4.99 -0.07 -14.30
C THR A 28 -4.36 -1.45 -14.22
N VAL A 29 -4.56 -2.26 -15.26
CA VAL A 29 -3.99 -3.61 -15.39
C VAL A 29 -3.11 -3.65 -16.62
N GLU A 30 -1.85 -4.01 -16.45
CA GLU A 30 -0.85 -4.10 -17.51
C GLU A 30 -0.22 -5.51 -17.46
N GLY A 31 -0.79 -6.44 -18.22
CA GLY A 31 -0.32 -7.83 -18.24
C GLY A 31 -0.47 -8.52 -16.88
N ARG A 32 0.67 -8.74 -16.20
CA ARG A 32 0.75 -9.39 -14.86
C ARG A 32 1.01 -8.40 -13.72
N GLU A 33 0.90 -7.11 -13.99
CA GLU A 33 0.98 -6.02 -13.02
C GLU A 33 -0.38 -5.33 -12.89
N ILE A 34 -0.69 -4.89 -11.67
CA ILE A 34 -1.75 -3.90 -11.45
C ILE A 34 -1.12 -2.64 -10.88
N ARG A 35 -1.62 -1.48 -11.27
CA ARG A 35 -1.16 -0.18 -10.80
C ARG A 35 -2.34 0.60 -10.22
N TYR A 36 -2.12 1.21 -9.06
CA TYR A 36 -3.06 2.15 -8.45
C TYR A 36 -2.46 3.54 -8.44
N GLU A 37 -3.21 4.52 -8.90
CA GLU A 37 -2.79 5.91 -8.91
C GLU A 37 -3.76 6.80 -8.15
N SER A 38 -3.22 7.73 -7.37
CA SER A 38 -4.00 8.79 -6.73
C SER A 38 -3.14 10.02 -6.47
N THR A 39 -3.79 11.17 -6.35
CA THR A 39 -3.18 12.45 -6.03
C THR A 39 -3.64 12.92 -4.66
N ARG A 40 -2.71 13.47 -3.89
CA ARG A 40 -2.96 14.17 -2.63
C ARG A 40 -2.36 15.57 -2.66
N GLN A 41 -2.78 16.40 -1.71
CA GLN A 41 -2.05 17.64 -1.43
C GLN A 41 -0.69 17.31 -0.83
N ASN A 42 0.31 18.13 -1.15
CA ASN A 42 1.59 18.04 -0.50
C ASN A 42 1.50 18.67 0.90
N PRO A 43 1.60 17.89 2.00
CA PRO A 43 1.57 18.44 3.35
C PRO A 43 2.82 19.30 3.67
N GLY A 44 3.91 19.14 2.91
CA GLY A 44 5.18 19.88 3.02
C GLY A 44 5.13 21.35 2.58
N PHE A 45 3.94 21.97 2.62
CA PHE A 45 3.78 23.42 2.48
C PHE A 45 4.26 24.11 3.77
N GLY A 46 5.55 24.02 4.11
CA GLY A 46 6.05 24.68 5.34
C GLY A 46 7.40 24.27 5.93
N GLU A 47 8.04 23.16 5.55
CA GLU A 47 9.37 22.82 6.09
C GLU A 47 10.49 23.48 5.26
N ASP A 48 11.39 24.22 5.91
CA ASP A 48 12.35 25.11 5.22
C ASP A 48 13.38 24.40 4.34
N ASN A 49 13.52 23.07 4.46
CA ASN A 49 14.52 22.27 3.73
C ASN A 49 13.92 21.18 2.80
N ASP A 50 12.60 21.12 2.61
CA ASP A 50 12.00 20.14 1.69
C ASP A 50 12.29 20.57 0.23
N PRO A 51 13.02 19.75 -0.57
CA PRO A 51 13.32 20.08 -1.98
C PRO A 51 12.05 20.21 -2.84
N HIS A 52 10.93 19.66 -2.38
CA HIS A 52 9.62 19.73 -3.01
C HIS A 52 8.66 20.72 -2.30
N ARG A 53 9.17 21.62 -1.44
CA ARG A 53 8.39 22.68 -0.76
C ARG A 53 7.52 23.50 -1.71
N GLY A 54 8.01 23.79 -2.92
CA GLY A 54 7.26 24.51 -3.95
C GLY A 54 6.13 23.71 -4.60
N SER A 55 5.99 22.43 -4.26
CA SER A 55 5.02 21.51 -4.87
C SER A 55 3.71 21.51 -4.10
N ARG A 56 2.60 21.63 -4.82
CA ARG A 56 1.24 21.65 -4.26
C ARG A 56 0.59 20.28 -4.25
N HIS A 57 0.87 19.47 -5.26
CA HIS A 57 0.27 18.16 -5.43
C HIS A 57 1.34 17.06 -5.47
N VAL A 58 0.98 15.91 -4.92
CA VAL A 58 1.78 14.69 -4.96
C VAL A 58 0.96 13.60 -5.62
N LYS A 59 1.44 13.05 -6.73
CA LYS A 59 0.92 11.83 -7.34
C LYS A 59 1.64 10.63 -6.75
N VAL A 60 0.87 9.70 -6.20
CA VAL A 60 1.36 8.41 -5.72
C VAL A 60 0.85 7.34 -6.67
N SER A 61 1.76 6.54 -7.19
CA SER A 61 1.47 5.33 -7.95
C SER A 61 2.02 4.12 -7.21
N VAL A 62 1.22 3.08 -7.07
CA VAL A 62 1.63 1.79 -6.48
C VAL A 62 1.40 0.71 -7.51
N SER A 63 2.48 0.22 -8.10
CA SER A 63 2.47 -0.98 -8.93
C SER A 63 2.71 -2.21 -8.06
N ILE A 64 1.97 -3.29 -8.30
CA ILE A 64 2.24 -4.59 -7.71
C ILE A 64 2.20 -5.69 -8.78
N SER A 65 3.22 -6.53 -8.76
CA SER A 65 3.36 -7.70 -9.63
C SER A 65 3.80 -8.92 -8.82
N SER A 66 3.71 -10.10 -9.42
CA SER A 66 4.11 -11.37 -8.79
C SER A 66 5.14 -12.09 -9.68
N PRO A 67 6.46 -11.91 -9.41
CA PRO A 67 7.51 -12.58 -10.18
C PRO A 67 7.53 -14.11 -9.96
N GLN A 68 7.07 -14.58 -8.81
CA GLN A 68 6.96 -15.99 -8.44
C GLN A 68 5.71 -16.22 -7.59
N LYS A 69 5.23 -17.46 -7.49
CA LYS A 69 4.05 -17.78 -6.66
C LYS A 69 4.27 -17.28 -5.24
N CYS A 70 3.38 -16.40 -4.78
CA CYS A 70 3.39 -15.82 -3.43
C CYS A 70 4.62 -14.98 -3.07
N VAL A 71 5.40 -14.60 -4.08
CA VAL A 71 6.35 -13.51 -4.01
C VAL A 71 5.78 -12.35 -4.80
N PHE A 72 5.72 -11.18 -4.17
CA PHE A 72 5.19 -9.96 -4.76
C PHE A 72 6.25 -8.88 -4.78
N LYS A 73 6.26 -8.08 -5.84
CA LYS A 73 7.08 -6.88 -5.95
C LYS A 73 6.15 -5.68 -5.99
N THR A 74 6.34 -4.75 -5.07
CA THR A 74 5.64 -3.47 -5.07
C THR A 74 6.62 -2.37 -5.45
N VAL A 75 6.22 -1.50 -6.38
CA VAL A 75 6.96 -0.28 -6.72
C VAL A 75 6.06 0.90 -6.40
N VAL A 76 6.46 1.69 -5.42
CA VAL A 76 5.80 2.95 -5.07
C VAL A 76 6.54 4.07 -5.80
N MET A 77 5.82 4.87 -6.57
CA MET A 77 6.34 6.03 -7.27
C MET A 77 5.68 7.29 -6.74
N THR A 78 6.50 8.29 -6.41
CA THR A 78 6.05 9.58 -5.89
C THR A 78 6.51 10.68 -6.83
N ALA A 79 5.56 11.41 -7.40
CA ALA A 79 5.83 12.53 -8.31
C ALA A 79 5.24 13.82 -7.72
N TYR A 80 5.94 14.94 -7.90
CA TYR A 80 5.56 16.24 -7.33
C TYR A 80 5.20 17.24 -8.44
N SER A 81 4.17 18.05 -8.21
CA SER A 81 3.76 19.13 -9.13
C SER A 81 3.90 20.48 -8.45
N ARG A 82 4.71 21.38 -9.05
CA ARG A 82 4.87 22.80 -8.65
C ARG A 82 3.73 23.71 -9.12
N GLY A 83 2.90 23.23 -10.05
CA GLY A 83 1.87 24.03 -10.71
C GLY A 83 0.54 24.07 -9.97
N THR A 84 -0.42 24.78 -10.57
CA THR A 84 -1.85 24.77 -10.19
C THR A 84 -2.60 23.56 -10.74
N SER A 85 -1.98 22.76 -11.61
CA SER A 85 -2.62 21.62 -12.27
C SER A 85 -2.16 20.27 -11.70
N LYS A 86 -3.09 19.32 -11.70
CA LYS A 86 -2.89 17.90 -11.36
C LYS A 86 -2.35 17.10 -12.56
N GLU A 87 -1.77 17.77 -13.55
CA GLU A 87 -1.48 17.18 -14.87
C GLU A 87 0.01 17.23 -15.21
N SER A 88 0.78 18.15 -14.61
CA SER A 88 2.22 18.30 -14.86
C SER A 88 3.02 17.92 -13.62
N PHE A 89 3.56 16.70 -13.58
CA PHE A 89 4.41 16.23 -12.49
C PHE A 89 5.87 16.11 -12.94
N GLU A 90 6.79 16.41 -12.03
CA GLU A 90 8.22 16.13 -12.16
C GLU A 90 8.48 14.62 -12.27
N SER A 91 9.70 14.25 -12.67
CA SER A 91 10.14 12.86 -12.72
C SER A 91 9.94 12.19 -11.35
N PRO A 92 9.22 11.04 -11.29
CA PRO A 92 8.93 10.38 -10.02
C PRO A 92 10.20 9.78 -9.40
N SER A 93 10.31 9.88 -8.07
CA SER A 93 11.15 8.96 -7.30
C SER A 93 10.45 7.62 -7.16
N ASN A 94 11.21 6.54 -6.96
CA ASN A 94 10.64 5.22 -6.75
C ASN A 94 11.24 4.50 -5.55
N GLU A 95 10.44 3.61 -5.00
CA GLU A 95 10.80 2.72 -3.91
C GLU A 95 10.31 1.32 -4.26
N THR A 96 11.22 0.34 -4.21
CA THR A 96 10.89 -1.06 -4.49
C THR A 96 10.93 -1.87 -3.21
N THR A 97 9.84 -2.59 -2.95
CA THR A 97 9.77 -3.57 -1.87
C THR A 97 9.41 -4.94 -2.44
N THR A 98 10.07 -5.98 -1.94
CA THR A 98 9.72 -7.38 -2.22
C THR A 98 9.06 -7.99 -0.99
N LEU A 99 7.96 -8.71 -1.20
CA LEU A 99 7.16 -9.38 -0.19
C LEU A 99 7.12 -10.87 -0.51
N ASP A 100 7.73 -11.70 0.32
CA ASP A 100 7.76 -13.15 0.20
C ASP A 100 6.81 -13.77 1.23
N PHE A 101 5.58 -14.03 0.81
CA PHE A 101 4.57 -14.63 1.67
C PHE A 101 4.86 -16.10 1.98
N ASN A 102 5.81 -16.76 1.32
CA ASN A 102 6.24 -18.10 1.72
C ASN A 102 7.03 -18.08 3.03
N LYS A 103 7.56 -16.91 3.43
CA LYS A 103 8.29 -16.70 4.68
C LYS A 103 7.43 -16.12 5.80
N VAL A 104 6.17 -15.80 5.52
CA VAL A 104 5.20 -15.31 6.49
C VAL A 104 4.74 -16.48 7.36
N GLN A 105 4.83 -16.29 8.68
CA GLN A 105 4.37 -17.24 9.70
C GLN A 105 3.00 -16.83 10.26
N ARG A 106 2.75 -15.53 10.37
CA ARG A 106 1.48 -14.99 10.86
C ARG A 106 1.08 -13.79 10.03
N ILE A 107 -0.21 -13.73 9.68
CA ILE A 107 -0.85 -12.53 9.17
C ILE A 107 -2.24 -12.45 9.79
N ASP A 108 -2.54 -11.38 10.51
CA ASP A 108 -3.84 -11.23 11.17
C ASP A 108 -4.20 -9.77 11.43
N ILE A 109 -5.38 -9.54 11.97
CA ILE A 109 -5.76 -8.26 12.56
C ILE A 109 -5.63 -8.36 14.07
N GLU A 110 -4.89 -7.43 14.67
CA GLU A 110 -4.93 -7.20 16.10
C GLU A 110 -5.98 -6.11 16.38
N ASP A 111 -7.08 -6.54 17.00
CA ASP A 111 -8.15 -5.66 17.45
C ASP A 111 -7.70 -4.91 18.71
N GLY A 112 -8.01 -3.62 18.80
CA GLY A 112 -7.68 -2.75 19.93
C GLY A 112 -8.04 -1.30 19.62
N ASP A 113 -7.60 -0.34 20.45
CA ASP A 113 -7.87 1.09 20.24
C ASP A 113 -7.34 1.61 18.89
N ARG A 114 -6.32 0.93 18.33
CA ARG A 114 -5.74 1.20 17.01
C ARG A 114 -5.64 -0.12 16.22
N PRO A 115 -6.76 -0.56 15.60
CA PRO A 115 -6.78 -1.81 14.85
C PRO A 115 -5.69 -1.82 13.78
N SER A 116 -4.96 -2.93 13.69
CA SER A 116 -3.80 -3.03 12.80
C SER A 116 -3.70 -4.40 12.16
N VAL A 117 -3.25 -4.43 10.90
CA VAL A 117 -2.77 -5.68 10.28
C VAL A 117 -1.38 -5.96 10.80
N VAL A 118 -1.16 -7.16 11.32
CA VAL A 118 0.15 -7.63 11.78
C VAL A 118 0.61 -8.74 10.85
N ILE A 119 1.86 -8.63 10.37
CA ILE A 119 2.49 -9.64 9.51
C ILE A 119 3.86 -9.96 10.08
N ASP A 120 4.06 -11.22 10.44
CA ASP A 120 5.29 -11.75 11.03
C ASP A 120 5.84 -12.87 10.13
N GLY A 121 7.15 -12.88 9.92
CA GLY A 121 7.83 -13.89 9.12
C GLY A 121 9.31 -13.58 8.92
N LYS A 122 10.18 -14.57 8.89
CA LYS A 122 11.63 -14.29 8.79
C LYS A 122 12.00 -13.76 7.40
N ALA A 123 12.50 -12.53 7.33
CA ALA A 123 12.91 -11.85 6.11
C ALA A 123 11.84 -11.85 5.00
N TRP A 124 10.57 -11.67 5.39
CA TRP A 124 9.43 -11.70 4.46
C TRP A 124 9.34 -10.41 3.64
N GLN A 125 9.67 -9.25 4.21
CA GLN A 125 9.69 -7.97 3.51
C GLN A 125 11.11 -7.46 3.37
N CYS A 126 11.55 -7.22 2.14
CA CYS A 126 12.88 -6.71 1.85
C CYS A 126 12.82 -5.44 0.98
N LYS A 127 13.60 -4.43 1.36
CA LYS A 127 13.77 -3.15 0.68
C LYS A 127 15.24 -2.75 0.75
N ASP A 128 15.81 -2.35 -0.39
CA ASP A 128 17.19 -1.82 -0.49
C ASP A 128 18.25 -2.69 0.21
N GLY A 129 18.14 -4.01 0.05
CA GLY A 129 19.08 -4.98 0.64
C GLY A 129 18.89 -5.25 2.13
N LYS A 130 17.89 -4.64 2.78
CA LYS A 130 17.52 -4.89 4.18
C LYS A 130 16.17 -5.60 4.24
N CYS A 131 16.07 -6.61 5.10
CA CYS A 131 14.83 -7.32 5.33
C CYS A 131 14.33 -7.09 6.75
N GLN A 132 13.02 -7.03 6.91
CA GLN A 132 12.36 -6.94 8.20
C GLN A 132 11.44 -8.15 8.41
N ASP A 133 11.37 -8.57 9.66
CA ASP A 133 10.68 -9.80 10.04
C ASP A 133 9.23 -9.55 10.47
N ARG A 134 8.90 -8.30 10.81
CA ARG A 134 7.60 -7.92 11.36
C ARG A 134 7.19 -6.53 10.91
N ILE A 135 5.90 -6.37 10.64
CA ILE A 135 5.26 -5.08 10.40
C ILE A 135 3.92 -5.01 11.13
N MET A 136 3.56 -3.80 11.54
CA MET A 136 2.21 -3.44 11.97
C MET A 136 1.70 -2.29 11.10
N ILE A 137 0.55 -2.48 10.46
CA ILE A 137 -0.05 -1.52 9.54
C ILE A 137 -1.38 -1.07 10.13
N GLY A 138 -1.45 0.20 10.53
CA GLY A 138 -2.69 0.76 11.08
C GLY A 138 -3.83 0.70 10.06
N ILE A 139 -5.01 0.31 10.53
CA ILE A 139 -6.24 0.31 9.75
C ILE A 139 -6.98 1.61 10.08
N SER A 140 -7.13 2.46 9.08
CA SER A 140 -7.99 3.64 9.17
C SER A 140 -9.18 3.51 8.22
N ALA A 141 -10.22 4.29 8.51
CA ALA A 141 -11.39 4.43 7.66
C ALA A 141 -11.64 5.93 7.42
N PRO A 142 -12.27 6.30 6.29
CA PRO A 142 -12.62 7.70 6.03
C PRO A 142 -13.51 8.31 7.12
N ARG A 143 -14.35 7.47 7.74
CA ARG A 143 -15.20 7.84 8.88
C ARG A 143 -15.15 6.74 9.95
N PRO A 144 -15.26 7.09 11.25
CA PRO A 144 -15.19 6.10 12.33
C PRO A 144 -16.21 4.96 12.20
N GLU A 145 -17.43 5.26 11.73
CA GLU A 145 -18.50 4.28 11.53
C GLU A 145 -18.21 3.24 10.44
N ASP A 146 -17.29 3.54 9.51
CA ASP A 146 -16.87 2.62 8.46
C ASP A 146 -15.81 1.61 8.96
N LEU A 147 -15.17 1.87 10.11
CA LEU A 147 -14.05 1.08 10.61
C LEU A 147 -14.36 -0.42 10.74
N PRO A 148 -15.50 -0.85 11.32
CA PRO A 148 -15.84 -2.28 11.39
C PRO A 148 -15.91 -2.94 10.01
N ARG A 149 -16.47 -2.25 9.01
CA ARG A 149 -16.61 -2.73 7.64
C ARG A 149 -15.25 -2.85 6.94
N VAL A 150 -14.34 -1.90 7.18
CA VAL A 150 -12.96 -1.94 6.65
C VAL A 150 -12.19 -3.10 7.28
N ILE A 151 -12.30 -3.29 8.60
CA ILE A 151 -11.68 -4.42 9.32
C ILE A 151 -12.17 -5.75 8.73
N GLU A 152 -13.48 -5.93 8.57
CA GLU A 152 -14.03 -7.16 7.99
C GLU A 152 -13.53 -7.41 6.57
N SER A 153 -13.49 -6.36 5.74
CA SER A 153 -12.96 -6.45 4.37
C SER A 153 -11.48 -6.87 4.37
N LYS A 154 -10.68 -6.34 5.30
CA LYS A 154 -9.27 -6.74 5.49
C LYS A 154 -9.15 -8.20 5.92
N ARG A 155 -9.99 -8.68 6.86
CA ARG A 155 -10.01 -10.10 7.26
C ARG A 155 -10.25 -11.02 6.06
N ARG A 156 -11.26 -10.73 5.25
CA ARG A 156 -11.56 -11.51 4.04
C ARG A 156 -10.39 -11.54 3.06
N ALA A 157 -9.70 -10.41 2.87
CA ALA A 157 -8.51 -10.33 2.02
C ALA A 157 -7.34 -11.14 2.61
N ILE A 158 -7.12 -11.08 3.92
CA ILE A 158 -6.12 -11.87 4.64
C ILE A 158 -6.42 -13.37 4.48
N ASP A 159 -7.66 -13.80 4.69
CA ASP A 159 -8.06 -15.21 4.54
C ASP A 159 -7.84 -15.71 3.12
N PHE A 160 -8.14 -14.88 2.12
CA PHE A 160 -7.84 -15.19 0.73
C PHE A 160 -6.33 -15.37 0.48
N ILE A 161 -5.49 -14.50 1.05
CA ILE A 161 -4.03 -14.60 0.97
C ILE A 161 -3.54 -15.88 1.67
N LYS A 162 -3.96 -16.12 2.92
CA LYS A 162 -3.62 -17.32 3.71
C LYS A 162 -3.92 -18.58 2.91
N LYS A 163 -5.15 -18.70 2.40
CA LYS A 163 -5.61 -19.87 1.63
C LYS A 163 -4.76 -20.15 0.39
N THR A 164 -4.30 -19.11 -0.28
CA THR A 164 -3.60 -19.24 -1.56
C THR A 164 -2.09 -19.38 -1.41
N CYS A 165 -1.51 -18.71 -0.40
CA CYS A 165 -0.06 -18.59 -0.24
C CYS A 165 0.53 -19.35 0.92
N LEU A 166 -0.16 -19.39 2.05
CA LEU A 166 0.31 -20.13 3.23
C LEU A 166 -0.21 -21.57 3.22
N GLY A 167 -1.31 -21.82 2.50
CA GLY A 167 -2.03 -23.08 2.60
C GLY A 167 -2.57 -23.30 4.01
N THR A 168 -3.32 -24.38 4.23
CA THR A 168 -3.53 -24.86 5.60
C THR A 168 -2.17 -25.30 6.15
N GLN A 169 -1.48 -24.40 6.85
CA GLN A 169 -0.50 -24.82 7.86
C GLN A 169 -1.26 -25.74 8.81
N ARG A 170 -1.08 -27.05 8.62
CA ARG A 170 -1.46 -28.10 9.56
C ARG A 170 -0.30 -28.32 10.51
#